data_AF-A0A6N3B2W9-F1
#
_entry.id   AF-A0A6N3B2W9-F1
#
_cell.length_a   1.000
_cell.length_b   1.000
_cell.length_c   1.000
_cell.angle_alpha   90.00
_cell.angle_beta   90.00
_cell.angle_gamma   90.00
#
_symmetry.space_group_name_H-M   'P 1'
#
loop_
_entity.id
_entity.type
_entity.pdbx_description
1 polymer ?
#
loop_
_entity_poly.entity_id
_entity_poly.type
_entity_poly.pdbx_seq_one_letter_code
_entity_poly.pdbx_strand_id
1 'polypeptide(L)'
;MKRIPSIALALALCLSLTVPACAANQSDNTAITDSIGNTYTLSNSVLYTLSRKQAETIDRSSMKMFLSGFESDEEAWTGAESDLLDKHFWSRMDTIYAIPEKTTITFPANVSTVALCELNFTWDGDTARASNYYYTNYPGMQEITLNGSGYILGIELWDDNSAEPVPENGATHDIITAPEGDSYVYGDSIIYFYVPEDAAASNPFGSSTTPTTPTTPTTPIAPGTPTFTDVAANAYYADSVAWAVAKGITTGTSQTAFSPNSTCTTAQILTFLWRSQGSPEPTSKTNPFSDVKTSDYFYKAALWAKENNILPNTGSNSTAFNGNAPCTRGMAVLYIWRAAGFYAAKNPSNFTDVAATTLYAPAVDWAVEAGVTSGTSASTFSPDTTCTRAQIVTFLYRAFSK
;
A
#
# COMPACT_ATOMS: atom_id res chain seq x y z
N MET A 1 51.35 -60.33 2.65
CA MET A 1 50.56 -59.29 3.35
C MET A 1 50.90 -57.93 2.73
N LYS A 2 49.87 -57.24 2.23
CA LYS A 2 49.76 -55.79 1.91
C LYS A 2 50.84 -55.13 1.03
N ARG A 3 50.53 -54.30 0.03
CA ARG A 3 49.36 -53.96 -0.82
C ARG A 3 49.98 -53.03 -1.88
N ILE A 4 49.71 -53.28 -3.16
CA ILE A 4 50.24 -52.57 -4.35
C ILE A 4 49.27 -51.42 -4.74
N PRO A 5 49.74 -50.33 -5.37
CA PRO A 5 49.02 -49.05 -5.54
C PRO A 5 48.33 -48.91 -6.92
N SER A 6 47.50 -47.88 -7.13
CA SER A 6 47.21 -47.19 -8.41
C SER A 6 46.06 -46.19 -8.20
N ILE A 7 46.19 -44.90 -8.51
CA ILE A 7 46.13 -44.21 -9.83
C ILE A 7 44.70 -44.12 -10.39
N ALA A 8 44.36 -42.88 -10.77
CA ALA A 8 43.09 -42.32 -11.23
C ALA A 8 42.45 -43.00 -12.46
N LEU A 9 41.13 -42.85 -12.60
CA LEU A 9 40.47 -42.62 -13.90
C LEU A 9 39.06 -42.05 -13.75
N ALA A 10 38.81 -40.92 -14.40
CA ALA A 10 37.48 -40.41 -14.72
C ALA A 10 36.99 -41.07 -16.02
N LEU A 11 35.72 -41.47 -16.09
CA LEU A 11 35.01 -41.60 -17.37
C LEU A 11 33.48 -41.48 -17.19
N ALA A 12 32.91 -40.79 -18.17
CA ALA A 12 31.55 -40.30 -18.31
C ALA A 12 30.45 -41.35 -18.43
N LEU A 13 29.20 -40.92 -18.20
CA LEU A 13 28.08 -41.33 -19.05
C LEU A 13 27.08 -40.18 -19.21
N CYS A 14 27.04 -39.60 -20.41
CA CYS A 14 25.93 -38.78 -20.90
C CYS A 14 24.75 -39.70 -21.26
N LEU A 15 23.51 -39.29 -20.98
CA LEU A 15 22.40 -39.52 -21.89
C LEU A 15 21.45 -38.33 -21.83
N SER A 16 21.24 -37.76 -23.01
CA SER A 16 20.51 -36.55 -23.35
C SER A 16 18.99 -36.69 -23.25
N LEU A 17 18.33 -35.66 -22.72
CA LEU A 17 16.97 -35.28 -23.12
C LEU A 17 16.97 -33.78 -23.39
N THR A 18 16.76 -33.44 -24.65
CA THR A 18 16.62 -32.09 -25.20
C THR A 18 15.38 -31.41 -24.64
N VAL A 19 15.56 -30.32 -23.90
CA VAL A 19 14.49 -29.34 -23.63
C VAL A 19 14.55 -28.28 -24.74
N PRO A 20 13.42 -27.84 -25.32
CA PRO A 20 13.43 -26.92 -26.46
C PRO A 20 14.01 -25.57 -26.06
N ALA A 21 14.98 -25.10 -26.85
CA ALA A 21 15.44 -23.73 -26.83
C ALA A 21 14.30 -22.80 -27.27
N CYS A 22 13.70 -22.09 -26.32
CA CYS A 22 12.98 -20.84 -26.55
C CYS A 22 12.93 -20.05 -25.23
N ALA A 23 14.08 -19.50 -24.82
CA ALA A 23 14.18 -18.47 -23.80
C ALA A 23 15.45 -17.64 -24.05
N ALA A 24 15.57 -17.07 -25.24
CA ALA A 24 16.56 -16.04 -25.53
C ALA A 24 15.87 -14.67 -25.47
N ASN A 25 15.74 -14.15 -24.24
CA ASN A 25 15.78 -12.72 -23.84
C ASN A 25 15.07 -12.53 -22.49
N GLN A 26 15.74 -12.87 -21.38
CA GLN A 26 15.43 -12.30 -20.07
C GLN A 26 16.77 -11.90 -19.46
N SER A 27 17.02 -10.60 -19.40
CA SER A 27 18.20 -10.00 -18.78
C SER A 27 18.17 -10.23 -17.26
N ASP A 28 19.18 -10.94 -16.76
CA ASP A 28 19.80 -10.86 -15.42
C ASP A 28 18.89 -10.85 -14.18
N ASN A 29 18.30 -12.01 -13.84
CA ASN A 29 17.76 -12.23 -12.50
C ASN A 29 18.89 -12.14 -11.44
N THR A 30 18.66 -11.40 -10.36
CA THR A 30 19.61 -11.25 -9.25
C THR A 30 19.19 -12.11 -8.06
N ALA A 31 20.06 -12.97 -7.56
CA ALA A 31 19.81 -13.77 -6.36
C ALA A 31 20.35 -13.03 -5.12
N ILE A 32 19.54 -12.96 -4.06
CA ILE A 32 19.94 -12.43 -2.75
C ILE A 32 19.71 -13.50 -1.70
N THR A 33 20.64 -13.63 -0.76
CA THR A 33 20.52 -14.56 0.36
C THR A 33 20.45 -13.78 1.65
N ASP A 34 19.49 -14.10 2.52
CA ASP A 34 19.41 -13.49 3.86
C ASP A 34 20.38 -14.13 4.86
N SER A 35 20.34 -13.66 6.10
CA SER A 35 21.26 -14.06 7.17
C SER A 35 21.22 -15.54 7.55
N ILE A 36 20.17 -16.27 7.16
CA ILE A 36 20.01 -17.70 7.50
C ILE A 36 20.10 -18.62 6.27
N GLY A 37 20.37 -18.06 5.08
CA GLY A 37 20.60 -18.85 3.87
C GLY A 37 19.40 -18.95 2.93
N ASN A 38 18.27 -18.29 3.22
CA ASN A 38 17.13 -18.27 2.31
C ASN A 38 17.45 -17.42 1.08
N THR A 39 17.16 -17.96 -0.11
CA THR A 39 17.48 -17.30 -1.38
C THR A 39 16.24 -16.73 -2.05
N TYR A 40 16.28 -15.44 -2.34
CA TYR A 40 15.26 -14.66 -3.05
C TYR A 40 15.74 -14.40 -4.47
N THR A 41 14.86 -14.58 -5.46
CA THR A 41 15.18 -14.24 -6.86
C THR A 41 14.49 -12.94 -7.25
N LEU A 42 15.27 -11.97 -7.70
CA LEU A 42 14.79 -10.70 -8.19
C LEU A 42 14.79 -10.68 -9.71
N SER A 43 13.68 -10.20 -10.29
CA SER A 43 13.58 -9.94 -11.73
C SER A 43 14.37 -8.71 -12.21
N ASN A 44 14.88 -7.88 -11.29
CA ASN A 44 15.77 -6.75 -11.59
C ASN A 44 16.97 -6.74 -10.64
N SER A 45 18.06 -6.09 -11.05
CA SER A 45 19.25 -5.93 -10.23
C SER A 45 19.06 -4.96 -9.07
N VAL A 46 19.82 -5.21 -7.99
CA VAL A 46 19.97 -4.27 -6.87
C VAL A 46 20.66 -3.00 -7.36
N LEU A 47 20.10 -1.85 -7.01
CA LEU A 47 20.62 -0.53 -7.33
C LEU A 47 21.78 -0.15 -6.41
N TYR A 48 21.57 -0.30 -5.11
CA TYR A 48 22.52 -0.03 -4.02
C TYR A 48 22.01 -0.65 -2.72
N THR A 49 22.81 -0.59 -1.66
CA THR A 49 22.39 -1.01 -0.32
C THR A 49 22.36 0.18 0.64
N LEU A 50 21.47 0.09 1.63
CA LEU A 50 21.41 0.98 2.78
C LEU A 50 21.78 0.18 4.04
N SER A 51 22.42 0.85 4.99
CA SER A 51 22.59 0.32 6.34
C SER A 51 21.41 0.68 7.24
N ARG A 52 21.20 -0.07 8.32
CA ARG A 52 20.29 0.29 9.40
C ARG A 52 20.45 1.75 9.87
N LYS A 53 21.69 2.19 10.11
CA LYS A 53 22.00 3.57 10.56
C LYS A 53 21.46 4.65 9.62
N GLN A 54 21.40 4.35 8.33
CA GLN A 54 20.85 5.27 7.33
C GLN A 54 19.32 5.29 7.35
N ALA A 55 18.67 4.15 7.54
CA ALA A 55 17.21 4.10 7.69
C ALA A 55 16.74 4.68 9.04
N GLU A 56 17.57 4.64 10.08
CA GLU A 56 17.28 5.26 11.39
C GLU A 56 17.17 6.80 11.33
N THR A 57 17.53 7.45 10.21
CA THR A 57 17.29 8.89 10.03
C THR A 57 15.85 9.21 9.60
N ILE A 58 15.02 8.20 9.33
CA ILE A 58 13.59 8.40 9.03
C ILE A 58 12.90 8.94 10.28
N ASP A 59 12.32 10.14 10.17
CA ASP A 59 11.50 10.72 11.22
C ASP A 59 10.21 9.92 11.35
N ARG A 60 10.13 9.17 12.45
CA ARG A 60 9.00 8.31 12.79
C ARG A 60 7.99 8.95 13.73
N SER A 61 8.24 10.17 14.22
CA SER A 61 7.46 10.81 15.30
C SER A 61 5.96 10.89 15.02
N SER A 62 5.55 10.98 13.75
CA SER A 62 4.16 11.05 13.31
C SER A 62 3.57 9.73 12.78
N MET A 63 4.34 8.64 12.82
CA MET A 63 3.99 7.38 12.15
C MET A 63 2.86 6.65 12.87
N LYS A 64 1.94 6.08 12.08
CA LYS A 64 0.89 5.16 12.56
C LYS A 64 1.23 3.70 12.22
N MET A 65 0.78 2.76 13.05
CA MET A 65 1.01 1.33 12.86
C MET A 65 -0.31 0.57 12.67
N PHE A 66 -0.31 -0.39 11.76
CA PHE A 66 -1.46 -1.24 11.43
C PHE A 66 -1.03 -2.69 11.34
N LEU A 67 -1.56 -3.52 12.22
CA LEU A 67 -1.21 -4.94 12.30
C LEU A 67 -2.45 -5.78 11.93
N SER A 68 -2.40 -6.54 10.84
CA SER A 68 -3.48 -7.44 10.46
C SER A 68 -3.41 -8.73 11.29
N GLY A 69 -4.56 -9.23 11.76
CA GLY A 69 -4.63 -10.50 12.49
C GLY A 69 -4.46 -10.40 14.02
N PHE A 70 -4.52 -9.19 14.57
CA PHE A 70 -4.44 -8.95 16.02
C PHE A 70 -5.78 -8.46 16.56
N GLU A 71 -6.42 -9.26 17.42
CA GLU A 71 -7.52 -8.82 18.26
C GLU A 71 -6.98 -8.42 19.64
N SER A 72 -6.67 -7.15 19.87
CA SER A 72 -6.75 -6.60 21.24
C SER A 72 -6.71 -5.07 21.26
N ASP A 73 -7.51 -4.53 22.18
CA ASP A 73 -7.76 -3.12 22.44
C ASP A 73 -6.65 -2.44 23.30
N GLU A 74 -5.38 -2.85 23.19
CA GLU A 74 -4.32 -2.27 24.02
C GLU A 74 -3.52 -1.18 23.32
N GLU A 75 -3.80 0.05 23.76
CA GLU A 75 -3.10 1.32 23.53
C GLU A 75 -1.57 1.28 23.83
N ALA A 76 -1.00 0.13 24.21
CA ALA A 76 0.41 -0.05 24.56
C ALA A 76 1.34 -0.34 23.37
N TRP A 77 0.81 -0.52 22.17
CA TRP A 77 1.56 -1.13 21.06
C TRP A 77 1.65 -0.30 19.78
N THR A 78 1.10 0.92 19.79
CA THR A 78 0.93 1.76 18.59
C THR A 78 1.70 3.06 18.70
N GLY A 79 2.56 3.34 17.73
CA GLY A 79 3.27 4.62 17.61
C GLY A 79 4.75 4.48 17.25
N ALA A 80 5.35 5.63 16.96
CA ALA A 80 6.75 5.79 16.59
C ALA A 80 7.74 5.02 17.49
N GLU A 81 7.45 4.93 18.79
CA GLU A 81 8.34 4.38 19.83
C GLU A 81 7.89 3.01 20.36
N SER A 82 7.03 2.30 19.62
CA SER A 82 6.58 0.95 20.03
C SER A 82 7.77 0.01 20.18
N ASP A 83 7.93 -0.58 21.36
CA ASP A 83 8.91 -1.64 21.64
C ASP A 83 8.77 -2.81 20.67
N LEU A 84 7.56 -3.08 20.17
CA LEU A 84 7.34 -4.09 19.13
C LEU A 84 7.97 -3.68 17.82
N LEU A 85 7.76 -2.44 17.37
CA LEU A 85 8.35 -2.00 16.12
C LEU A 85 9.88 -2.03 16.19
N ASP A 86 10.44 -1.63 17.34
CA ASP A 86 11.88 -1.70 17.56
C ASP A 86 12.39 -3.14 17.50
N LYS A 87 11.75 -4.08 18.22
CA LYS A 87 12.18 -5.50 18.28
C LYS A 87 11.88 -6.31 17.01
N HIS A 88 10.77 -6.03 16.31
CA HIS A 88 10.31 -6.82 15.16
C HIS A 88 10.85 -6.30 13.83
N PHE A 89 11.07 -4.99 13.71
CA PHE A 89 11.44 -4.36 12.44
C PHE A 89 12.81 -3.71 12.49
N TRP A 90 13.06 -2.80 13.44
CA TRP A 90 14.31 -2.01 13.42
C TRP A 90 15.53 -2.78 13.90
N SER A 91 15.41 -3.59 14.96
CA SER A 91 16.53 -4.31 15.55
C SER A 91 17.08 -5.42 14.65
N ARG A 92 16.23 -5.93 13.76
CA ARG A 92 16.51 -7.02 12.81
C ARG A 92 16.99 -6.51 11.45
N MET A 93 16.87 -5.20 11.20
CA MET A 93 17.34 -4.56 9.98
C MET A 93 18.86 -4.42 10.02
N ASP A 94 19.55 -4.98 9.04
CA ASP A 94 21.01 -4.81 8.87
C ASP A 94 21.30 -4.19 7.51
N THR A 95 20.98 -4.92 6.45
CA THR A 95 21.11 -4.50 5.06
C THR A 95 19.73 -4.33 4.43
N ILE A 96 19.51 -3.19 3.76
CA ILE A 96 18.33 -2.93 2.93
C ILE A 96 18.77 -2.87 1.48
N TYR A 97 18.13 -3.64 0.61
CA TYR A 97 18.45 -3.70 -0.82
C TYR A 97 17.55 -2.73 -1.58
N ALA A 98 18.13 -1.67 -2.14
CA ALA A 98 17.38 -0.78 -3.00
C ALA A 98 17.17 -1.44 -4.36
N ILE A 99 15.91 -1.61 -4.76
CA ILE A 99 15.53 -2.31 -6.00
C ILE A 99 14.51 -1.50 -6.79
N PRO A 100 14.49 -1.60 -8.13
CA PRO A 100 13.53 -0.86 -8.94
C PRO A 100 12.07 -1.22 -8.62
N GLU A 101 11.15 -0.29 -8.83
CA GLU A 101 9.72 -0.63 -8.96
C GLU A 101 9.53 -1.73 -10.01
N LYS A 102 8.47 -2.53 -9.89
CA LYS A 102 8.14 -3.67 -10.76
C LYS A 102 9.09 -4.85 -10.65
N THR A 103 10.03 -4.82 -9.70
CA THR A 103 10.78 -6.01 -9.34
C THR A 103 9.80 -7.04 -8.75
N THR A 104 9.61 -8.14 -9.46
CA THR A 104 9.14 -9.40 -8.88
C THR A 104 10.24 -9.99 -8.01
N ILE A 105 9.90 -10.26 -6.75
CA ILE A 105 10.67 -10.98 -5.76
C ILE A 105 10.03 -12.36 -5.63
N THR A 106 10.74 -13.40 -6.04
CA THR A 106 10.34 -14.79 -5.81
C THR A 106 10.97 -15.28 -4.51
N PHE A 107 10.16 -15.88 -3.65
CA PHE A 107 10.54 -16.36 -2.32
C PHE A 107 11.12 -17.79 -2.37
N PRO A 108 11.79 -18.24 -1.29
CA PRO A 108 12.23 -19.62 -1.18
C PRO A 108 11.06 -20.62 -1.23
N ALA A 109 11.30 -21.78 -1.84
CA ALA A 109 10.25 -22.79 -2.07
C ALA A 109 9.67 -23.45 -0.79
N ASN A 110 10.31 -23.28 0.37
CA ASN A 110 9.92 -23.92 1.63
C ASN A 110 9.16 -22.97 2.57
N VAL A 111 8.67 -21.83 2.08
CA VAL A 111 7.95 -20.86 2.91
C VAL A 111 6.47 -21.22 2.99
N SER A 112 5.95 -21.39 4.21
CA SER A 112 4.52 -21.63 4.46
C SER A 112 3.73 -20.33 4.50
N THR A 113 4.28 -19.30 5.15
CA THR A 113 3.66 -17.98 5.30
C THR A 113 4.68 -16.87 5.14
N VAL A 114 4.28 -15.79 4.46
CA VAL A 114 5.05 -14.56 4.33
C VAL A 114 4.33 -13.45 5.06
N ALA A 115 5.01 -12.74 5.95
CA ALA A 115 4.53 -11.47 6.48
C ALA A 115 5.22 -10.32 5.75
N LEU A 116 4.42 -9.35 5.30
CA LEU A 116 4.90 -8.12 4.67
C LEU A 116 4.83 -6.97 5.67
N CYS A 117 5.98 -6.37 5.93
CA CYS A 117 6.20 -5.25 6.82
C CYS A 117 6.50 -3.98 6.00
N GLU A 118 5.49 -3.19 5.67
CA GLU A 118 5.63 -2.04 4.77
C GLU A 118 5.69 -0.72 5.55
N LEU A 119 6.84 -0.07 5.55
CA LEU A 119 7.07 1.27 6.09
C LEU A 119 6.99 2.31 4.98
N ASN A 120 5.90 3.06 4.96
CA ASN A 120 5.67 4.16 4.02
C ASN A 120 6.20 5.48 4.56
N PHE A 121 6.92 6.23 3.73
CA PHE A 121 7.42 7.55 4.08
C PHE A 121 7.40 8.49 2.88
N THR A 122 7.55 9.77 3.15
CA THR A 122 7.69 10.82 2.12
C THR A 122 8.88 11.69 2.44
N TRP A 123 9.49 12.29 1.42
CA TRP A 123 10.60 13.22 1.62
C TRP A 123 10.10 14.66 1.79
N ASP A 124 10.47 15.28 2.91
CA ASP A 124 10.33 16.71 3.19
C ASP A 124 11.74 17.33 3.17
N GLY A 125 12.16 17.75 1.97
CA GLY A 125 13.56 18.08 1.70
C GLY A 125 14.46 16.86 1.93
N ASP A 126 15.46 17.00 2.80
CA ASP A 126 16.40 15.92 3.15
C ASP A 126 15.87 15.02 4.29
N THR A 127 14.64 15.24 4.76
CA THR A 127 14.05 14.49 5.87
C THR A 127 13.00 13.51 5.35
N ALA A 128 13.28 12.21 5.44
CA ALA A 128 12.25 11.19 5.24
C ALA A 128 11.32 11.17 6.46
N ARG A 129 10.01 11.32 6.26
CA ARG A 129 8.98 11.29 7.30
C ARG A 129 8.07 10.08 7.12
N ALA A 130 8.11 9.17 8.08
CA ALA A 130 7.26 7.99 8.09
C ALA A 130 5.79 8.38 8.33
N SER A 131 4.91 7.75 7.54
CA SER A 131 3.46 7.95 7.59
C SER A 131 2.79 6.74 8.23
N ASN A 132 2.97 5.56 7.64
CA ASN A 132 2.28 4.34 8.04
C ASN A 132 3.24 3.15 8.02
N TYR A 133 3.08 2.25 8.99
CA TYR A 133 3.67 0.93 9.00
C TYR A 133 2.56 -0.12 8.93
N TYR A 134 2.62 -1.02 7.97
CA TYR A 134 1.68 -2.13 7.81
C TYR A 134 2.37 -3.45 8.07
N TYR A 135 1.74 -4.34 8.83
CA TYR A 135 2.14 -5.73 8.99
C TYR A 135 0.99 -6.61 8.51
N THR A 136 1.21 -7.39 7.46
CA THR A 136 0.18 -8.26 6.87
C THR A 136 0.68 -9.67 6.57
N ASN A 137 -0.05 -10.69 7.03
CA ASN A 137 0.26 -12.09 6.79
C ASN A 137 -0.36 -12.58 5.47
N TYR A 138 0.43 -13.30 4.67
CA TYR A 138 0.04 -13.90 3.39
C TYR A 138 0.45 -15.39 3.35
N PRO A 139 -0.43 -16.29 3.83
CA PRO A 139 -0.20 -17.73 3.73
C PRO A 139 -0.04 -18.19 2.27
N GLY A 140 0.97 -19.00 1.99
CA GLY A 140 1.22 -19.60 0.69
C GLY A 140 1.71 -18.64 -0.40
N MET A 141 2.01 -17.37 -0.08
CA MET A 141 2.58 -16.45 -1.06
C MET A 141 3.98 -16.93 -1.48
N GLN A 142 4.23 -17.00 -2.78
CA GLN A 142 5.50 -17.49 -3.35
C GLN A 142 6.29 -16.41 -4.08
N GLU A 143 5.64 -15.29 -4.43
CA GLU A 143 6.28 -14.13 -5.02
C GLU A 143 5.46 -12.87 -4.77
N ILE A 144 6.12 -11.72 -4.89
CA ILE A 144 5.48 -10.40 -4.92
C ILE A 144 6.09 -9.55 -6.03
N THR A 145 5.25 -8.93 -6.85
CA THR A 145 5.69 -7.85 -7.75
C THR A 145 5.48 -6.52 -7.07
N LEU A 146 6.59 -5.79 -6.87
CA LEU A 146 6.57 -4.49 -6.22
C LEU A 146 5.87 -3.42 -7.08
N ASN A 147 5.04 -2.61 -6.44
CA ASN A 147 4.28 -1.55 -7.08
C ASN A 147 4.36 -0.28 -6.23
N GLY A 148 4.49 0.87 -6.89
CA GLY A 148 4.75 2.14 -6.21
C GLY A 148 6.21 2.28 -5.78
N SER A 149 6.49 3.32 -5.00
CA SER A 149 7.81 3.65 -4.45
C SER A 149 7.65 4.48 -3.17
N GLY A 150 8.75 4.83 -2.50
CA GLY A 150 8.72 5.60 -1.25
C GLY A 150 8.45 4.76 -0.01
N TYR A 151 8.81 3.48 -0.05
CA TYR A 151 8.62 2.57 1.09
C TYR A 151 9.80 1.62 1.29
N ILE A 152 9.98 1.20 2.54
CA ILE A 152 10.80 0.03 2.89
C ILE A 152 9.85 -1.14 3.14
N LEU A 153 10.08 -2.25 2.44
CA LEU A 153 9.39 -3.51 2.63
C LEU A 153 10.31 -4.49 3.35
N GLY A 154 9.92 -4.91 4.55
CA GLY A 154 10.41 -6.11 5.20
C GLY A 154 9.59 -7.32 4.74
N ILE A 155 10.26 -8.39 4.33
CA ILE A 155 9.63 -9.67 3.99
C ILE A 155 10.09 -10.66 5.04
N GLU A 156 9.20 -11.00 5.94
CA GLU A 156 9.42 -11.97 7.01
C GLU A 156 8.90 -13.34 6.57
N LEU A 157 9.77 -14.34 6.64
CA LEU A 157 9.43 -15.71 6.26
C LEU A 157 9.14 -16.54 7.50
N TRP A 158 8.11 -17.37 7.40
CA TRP A 158 7.77 -18.39 8.37
C TRP A 158 7.87 -19.75 7.69
N ASP A 159 8.73 -20.64 8.21
CA ASP A 159 8.79 -22.04 7.80
C ASP A 159 8.00 -22.91 8.81
N ASP A 160 7.14 -23.80 8.32
CA ASP A 160 6.44 -24.78 9.15
C ASP A 160 7.34 -25.96 9.57
N ASN A 161 8.61 -26.00 9.11
CA ASN A 161 9.54 -27.10 9.41
C ASN A 161 10.30 -26.97 10.73
N SER A 162 9.83 -26.20 11.71
CA SER A 162 10.39 -26.34 13.06
C SER A 162 10.15 -27.80 13.51
N ALA A 163 11.23 -28.53 13.75
CA ALA A 163 11.20 -29.95 14.15
C ALA A 163 10.60 -30.18 15.57
N GLU A 164 9.93 -29.17 16.12
CA GLU A 164 9.25 -29.21 17.40
C GLU A 164 7.80 -29.67 17.18
N PRO A 165 7.30 -30.64 17.94
CA PRO A 165 5.94 -31.15 17.77
C PRO A 165 4.92 -30.05 18.08
N VAL A 166 4.01 -29.82 17.13
CA VAL A 166 2.81 -29.01 17.34
C VAL A 166 2.06 -29.55 18.57
N PRO A 167 1.79 -28.74 19.62
CA PRO A 167 1.12 -29.22 20.82
C PRO A 167 -0.25 -29.84 20.48
N GLU A 168 -0.61 -30.93 21.17
CA GLU A 168 -1.81 -31.76 20.96
C GLU A 168 -3.17 -31.00 21.00
N ASN A 169 -3.18 -29.71 21.33
CA ASN A 169 -4.38 -28.88 21.33
C ASN A 169 -4.78 -28.28 19.97
N GLY A 170 -4.07 -28.60 18.88
CA GLY A 170 -4.49 -28.20 17.53
C GLY A 170 -4.33 -26.70 17.23
N ALA A 171 -3.45 -26.00 17.97
CA ALA A 171 -3.04 -24.65 17.62
C ALA A 171 -2.06 -24.72 16.44
N THR A 172 -2.53 -24.34 15.25
CA THR A 172 -1.66 -23.98 14.14
C THR A 172 -0.91 -22.71 14.52
N HIS A 173 0.41 -22.78 14.71
CA HIS A 173 1.32 -21.66 14.98
C HIS A 173 0.62 -20.38 15.46
N ASP A 174 0.36 -20.30 16.76
CA ASP A 174 -0.23 -19.11 17.39
C ASP A 174 0.67 -17.89 17.13
N ILE A 175 0.15 -17.06 16.23
CA ILE A 175 0.25 -15.61 16.14
C ILE A 175 0.62 -15.03 17.51
N ILE A 176 1.64 -14.16 17.55
CA ILE A 176 2.14 -13.41 18.72
C ILE A 176 1.05 -13.19 19.78
N THR A 177 0.91 -14.14 20.72
CA THR A 177 0.18 -13.98 21.96
C THR A 177 1.20 -13.74 23.04
N ALA A 178 1.21 -12.54 23.61
CA ALA A 178 1.84 -12.30 24.89
C ALA A 178 0.80 -11.84 25.92
N PRO A 179 0.15 -12.77 26.62
CA PRO A 179 -0.24 -12.54 28.00
C PRO A 179 0.76 -13.27 28.90
N GLU A 180 1.55 -12.48 29.63
CA GLU A 180 2.41 -12.87 30.76
C GLU A 180 3.48 -13.95 30.46
N GLY A 181 4.60 -13.54 29.85
CA GLY A 181 5.86 -14.29 29.91
C GLY A 181 6.67 -14.33 28.62
N ASP A 182 7.34 -13.22 28.27
CA ASP A 182 8.57 -13.11 27.47
C ASP A 182 8.94 -14.21 26.44
N SER A 183 8.06 -14.58 25.52
CA SER A 183 8.49 -15.25 24.28
C SER A 183 7.82 -14.64 23.04
N TYR A 184 8.56 -13.78 22.36
CA TYR A 184 8.20 -13.31 21.03
C TYR A 184 8.62 -14.38 20.01
N VAL A 185 7.65 -14.94 19.29
CA VAL A 185 7.93 -15.79 18.13
C VAL A 185 8.03 -14.88 16.91
N TYR A 186 9.20 -14.84 16.31
CA TYR A 186 9.48 -14.13 15.06
C TYR A 186 9.55 -15.16 13.93
N GLY A 187 9.26 -14.74 12.71
CA GLY A 187 9.63 -15.53 11.53
C GLY A 187 11.14 -15.76 11.51
N ASP A 188 11.57 -16.86 10.90
CA ASP A 188 12.95 -17.34 10.94
C ASP A 188 13.95 -16.32 10.37
N SER A 189 13.49 -15.52 9.41
CA SER A 189 14.25 -14.40 8.86
C SER A 189 13.37 -13.26 8.36
N ILE A 190 13.97 -12.08 8.24
CA ILE A 190 13.38 -10.92 7.57
C ILE A 190 14.43 -10.29 6.65
N ILE A 191 14.05 -10.04 5.39
CA ILE A 191 14.87 -9.33 4.42
C ILE A 191 14.22 -7.99 4.07
N TYR A 192 15.03 -6.96 3.83
CA TYR A 192 14.53 -5.59 3.62
C TYR A 192 14.83 -5.08 2.22
N PHE A 193 13.83 -4.48 1.60
CA PHE A 193 13.92 -3.85 0.29
C PHE A 193 13.49 -2.40 0.38
N TYR A 194 14.22 -1.50 -0.27
CA TYR A 194 13.81 -0.11 -0.46
C TYR A 194 13.40 0.09 -1.91
N VAL A 195 12.23 0.67 -2.14
CA VAL A 195 11.77 1.05 -3.49
C VAL A 195 11.87 2.57 -3.63
N PRO A 196 12.91 3.10 -4.28
CA PRO A 196 13.14 4.54 -4.34
C PRO A 196 12.13 5.26 -5.22
N GLU A 197 11.75 6.48 -4.82
CA GLU A 197 10.85 7.36 -5.59
C GLU A 197 11.41 7.69 -6.98
N ASP A 198 12.73 7.89 -7.06
CA ASP A 198 13.45 8.08 -8.30
C ASP A 198 14.25 6.82 -8.66
N ALA A 199 14.15 6.38 -9.92
CA ALA A 199 14.95 5.28 -10.47
C ALA A 199 16.47 5.58 -10.54
N ALA A 200 16.92 6.71 -9.97
CA ALA A 200 18.31 7.11 -9.94
C ALA A 200 19.11 6.28 -8.91
N ALA A 201 20.30 5.84 -9.31
CA ALA A 201 21.18 4.95 -8.55
C ALA A 201 21.84 5.59 -7.30
N SER A 202 21.42 6.78 -6.88
CA SER A 202 21.99 7.46 -5.72
C SER A 202 21.15 7.22 -4.46
N ASN A 203 21.82 6.76 -3.40
CA ASN A 203 21.24 6.54 -2.09
C ASN A 203 20.78 7.88 -1.45
N PRO A 204 19.47 8.12 -1.25
CA PRO A 204 18.96 9.37 -0.68
C PRO A 204 19.20 9.48 0.84
N PHE A 205 19.60 8.39 1.49
CA PHE A 205 20.06 8.37 2.88
C PHE A 205 21.58 8.52 3.01
N GLY A 206 22.29 8.76 1.91
CA GLY A 206 23.72 9.05 1.87
C GLY A 206 23.96 10.54 2.12
N SER A 207 24.74 10.90 3.15
CA SER A 207 25.02 12.31 3.46
C SER A 207 25.58 13.08 2.26
N SER A 208 24.81 14.06 1.75
CA SER A 208 25.32 15.06 0.81
C SER A 208 25.60 16.38 1.54
N THR A 209 26.88 16.66 1.82
CA THR A 209 27.30 18.00 2.20
C THR A 209 27.35 18.90 0.96
N THR A 210 26.26 19.62 0.64
CA THR A 210 26.34 20.91 -0.07
C THR A 210 25.07 21.73 0.21
N PRO A 211 25.16 22.90 0.87
CA PRO A 211 24.03 23.81 1.01
C PRO A 211 23.75 24.50 -0.32
N THR A 212 22.54 24.31 -0.88
CA THR A 212 22.01 25.19 -1.93
C THR A 212 21.01 26.17 -1.34
N THR A 213 21.32 27.44 -1.54
CA THR A 213 20.53 28.61 -1.18
C THR A 213 19.11 28.54 -1.76
N PRO A 214 18.06 28.86 -0.98
CA PRO A 214 16.69 28.89 -1.48
C PRO A 214 16.48 30.03 -2.49
N THR A 215 16.03 29.71 -3.71
CA THR A 215 15.38 30.71 -4.58
C THR A 215 13.88 30.66 -4.36
N THR A 216 13.36 31.74 -3.77
CA THR A 216 11.94 32.05 -3.57
C THR A 216 11.15 31.92 -4.87
N PRO A 217 10.18 30.98 -4.97
CA PRO A 217 9.15 31.04 -5.99
C PRO A 217 8.17 32.16 -5.63
N THR A 218 7.98 33.11 -6.55
CA THR A 218 7.00 34.18 -6.44
C THR A 218 5.59 33.60 -6.29
N THR A 219 4.95 33.99 -5.19
CA THR A 219 3.54 33.73 -4.84
C THR A 219 2.59 34.09 -5.99
N PRO A 220 1.80 33.14 -6.52
CA PRO A 220 0.62 33.47 -7.31
C PRO A 220 -0.41 34.13 -6.38
N ILE A 221 -0.98 35.25 -6.84
CA ILE A 221 -2.06 35.97 -6.15
C ILE A 221 -3.20 34.98 -5.86
N ALA A 222 -3.55 34.82 -4.57
CA ALA A 222 -4.67 34.01 -4.13
C ALA A 222 -5.98 34.55 -4.75
N PRO A 223 -6.70 33.76 -5.56
CA PRO A 223 -8.09 34.06 -5.88
C PRO A 223 -8.89 34.01 -4.58
N GLY A 224 -9.75 35.00 -4.33
CA GLY A 224 -10.64 34.99 -3.16
C GLY A 224 -11.40 33.66 -3.07
N THR A 225 -11.56 33.13 -1.85
CA THR A 225 -12.29 31.89 -1.59
C THR A 225 -13.62 31.92 -2.36
N PRO A 226 -13.87 31.01 -3.32
CA PRO A 226 -15.11 31.03 -4.07
C PRO A 226 -16.28 30.78 -3.12
N THR A 227 -17.12 31.80 -2.94
CA THR A 227 -18.45 31.65 -2.32
C THR A 227 -19.41 31.12 -3.38
N PHE A 228 -19.74 29.82 -3.27
CA PHE A 228 -20.71 29.20 -4.16
C PHE A 228 -22.14 29.63 -3.80
N THR A 229 -22.87 30.15 -4.78
CA THR A 229 -24.25 30.65 -4.62
C THR A 229 -25.27 29.54 -4.38
N ASP A 230 -24.92 28.31 -4.75
CA ASP A 230 -25.74 27.10 -4.61
C ASP A 230 -25.35 26.24 -3.39
N VAL A 231 -24.56 26.80 -2.46
CA VAL A 231 -24.23 26.18 -1.17
C VAL A 231 -24.77 27.05 -0.05
N ALA A 232 -25.96 26.72 0.43
CA ALA A 232 -26.55 27.41 1.58
C ALA A 232 -25.70 27.17 2.83
N ALA A 233 -25.49 28.20 3.66
CA ALA A 233 -24.64 28.12 4.85
C ALA A 233 -25.08 27.05 5.87
N ASN A 234 -26.36 26.69 5.87
CA ASN A 234 -26.94 25.65 6.74
C ASN A 234 -27.11 24.29 6.04
N ALA A 235 -26.58 24.12 4.83
CA ALA A 235 -26.61 22.82 4.14
C ALA A 235 -25.69 21.83 4.86
N TYR A 236 -26.08 20.55 4.93
CA TYR A 236 -25.30 19.51 5.62
C TYR A 236 -23.87 19.32 5.06
N TYR A 237 -23.64 19.78 3.83
CA TYR A 237 -22.36 19.69 3.12
C TYR A 237 -21.59 21.02 3.09
N ALA A 238 -22.08 22.08 3.72
CA ALA A 238 -21.45 23.40 3.65
C ALA A 238 -19.99 23.36 4.15
N ASP A 239 -19.76 22.78 5.33
CA ASP A 239 -18.42 22.63 5.91
C ASP A 239 -17.53 21.71 5.06
N SER A 240 -18.09 20.60 4.56
CA SER A 240 -17.39 19.67 3.67
C SER A 240 -16.90 20.36 2.39
N VAL A 241 -17.73 21.23 1.81
CA VAL A 241 -17.38 22.00 0.61
C VAL A 241 -16.33 23.06 0.95
N ALA A 242 -16.47 23.78 2.07
CA ALA A 242 -15.50 24.76 2.51
C ALA A 242 -14.11 24.13 2.73
N TRP A 243 -14.05 22.97 3.41
CA TRP A 243 -12.83 22.19 3.58
C TRP A 243 -12.22 21.76 2.25
N ALA A 244 -13.03 21.25 1.33
CA ALA A 244 -12.53 20.77 0.04
C ALA A 244 -12.00 21.89 -0.85
N VAL A 245 -12.62 23.07 -0.80
CA VAL A 245 -12.09 24.27 -1.48
C VAL A 245 -10.77 24.69 -0.85
N ALA A 246 -10.71 24.76 0.49
CA ALA A 246 -9.51 25.16 1.22
C ALA A 246 -8.32 24.22 0.97
N LYS A 247 -8.58 22.92 0.80
CA LYS A 247 -7.57 21.89 0.49
C LYS A 247 -7.29 21.73 -1.01
N GLY A 248 -7.92 22.51 -1.88
CA GLY A 248 -7.72 22.41 -3.33
C GLY A 248 -8.30 21.12 -3.96
N ILE A 249 -9.19 20.42 -3.27
CA ILE A 249 -9.84 19.19 -3.74
C ILE A 249 -10.80 19.51 -4.89
N THR A 250 -11.50 20.64 -4.82
CA THR A 250 -12.44 21.10 -5.84
C THR A 250 -12.47 22.62 -5.97
N THR A 251 -12.75 23.10 -7.18
CA THR A 251 -12.96 24.51 -7.49
C THR A 251 -14.42 24.82 -7.87
N GLY A 252 -15.33 23.85 -7.69
CA GLY A 252 -16.70 23.94 -8.20
C GLY A 252 -16.82 23.58 -9.68
N THR A 253 -18.01 23.77 -10.24
CA THR A 253 -18.32 23.60 -11.68
C THR A 253 -18.26 24.93 -12.44
N SER A 254 -18.30 26.04 -11.71
CA SER A 254 -18.01 27.39 -12.20
C SER A 254 -17.40 28.22 -11.06
N GLN A 255 -17.06 29.48 -11.34
CA GLN A 255 -16.57 30.41 -10.31
C GLN A 255 -17.57 30.62 -9.16
N THR A 256 -18.87 30.43 -9.40
CA THR A 256 -19.95 30.73 -8.44
C THR A 256 -20.87 29.55 -8.14
N ALA A 257 -20.61 28.37 -8.72
CA ALA A 257 -21.43 27.18 -8.53
C ALA A 257 -20.60 25.95 -8.13
N PHE A 258 -21.05 25.23 -7.10
CA PHE A 258 -20.53 23.94 -6.71
C PHE A 258 -21.26 22.77 -7.39
N SER A 259 -22.53 22.96 -7.72
CA SER A 259 -23.49 21.97 -8.24
C SER A 259 -23.67 20.76 -7.31
N PRO A 260 -24.12 20.97 -6.05
CA PRO A 260 -24.13 19.93 -5.02
C PRO A 260 -24.94 18.67 -5.39
N ASN A 261 -26.02 18.85 -6.16
CA ASN A 261 -26.93 17.76 -6.53
C ASN A 261 -26.55 17.05 -7.84
N SER A 262 -25.49 17.47 -8.52
CA SER A 262 -25.06 16.81 -9.76
C SER A 262 -24.44 15.45 -9.44
N THR A 263 -24.81 14.44 -10.22
CA THR A 263 -24.20 13.11 -10.18
C THR A 263 -22.71 13.17 -10.50
N CYS A 264 -21.90 12.47 -9.70
CA CYS A 264 -20.47 12.31 -9.92
C CYS A 264 -20.16 11.08 -10.77
N THR A 265 -19.19 11.23 -11.68
CA THR A 265 -18.59 10.09 -12.37
C THR A 265 -17.45 9.47 -11.56
N THR A 266 -17.06 8.23 -11.88
CA THR A 266 -15.94 7.54 -11.22
C THR A 266 -14.64 8.35 -11.28
N ALA A 267 -14.33 8.96 -12.43
CA ALA A 267 -13.17 9.83 -12.61
C ALA A 267 -13.20 11.04 -11.68
N GLN A 268 -14.36 11.67 -11.48
CA GLN A 268 -14.49 12.83 -10.59
C GLN A 268 -14.26 12.44 -9.13
N ILE A 269 -14.83 11.31 -8.69
CA ILE A 269 -14.66 10.81 -7.33
C ILE A 269 -13.20 10.47 -7.04
N LEU A 270 -12.57 9.71 -7.94
CA LEU A 270 -11.16 9.34 -7.78
C LEU A 270 -10.23 10.55 -7.86
N THR A 271 -10.58 11.57 -8.66
CA THR A 271 -9.83 12.84 -8.68
C THR A 271 -9.97 13.60 -7.35
N PHE A 272 -11.16 13.62 -6.75
CA PHE A 272 -11.36 14.24 -5.44
C PHE A 272 -10.61 13.46 -4.35
N LEU A 273 -10.67 12.14 -4.38
CA LEU A 273 -9.95 11.28 -3.45
C LEU A 273 -8.44 11.47 -3.59
N TRP A 274 -7.91 11.43 -4.82
CA TRP A 274 -6.49 11.67 -5.09
C TRP A 274 -6.02 13.02 -4.55
N ARG A 275 -6.79 14.09 -4.79
CA ARG A 275 -6.48 15.42 -4.24
C ARG A 275 -6.60 15.48 -2.74
N SER A 276 -7.54 14.76 -2.12
CA SER A 276 -7.63 14.69 -0.66
C SER A 276 -6.43 13.98 -0.05
N GLN A 277 -5.75 13.11 -0.80
CA GLN A 277 -4.47 12.50 -0.43
C GLN A 277 -3.25 13.36 -0.80
N GLY A 278 -3.44 14.63 -1.18
CA GLY A 278 -2.33 15.54 -1.50
C GLY A 278 -1.90 15.54 -2.96
N SER A 279 -2.64 14.86 -3.85
CA SER A 279 -2.32 14.74 -5.29
C SER A 279 -0.95 14.11 -5.59
N PRO A 280 -0.60 12.95 -4.98
CA PRO A 280 0.68 12.30 -5.21
C PRO A 280 0.89 12.00 -6.70
N GLU A 281 2.07 12.33 -7.24
CA GLU A 281 2.37 12.07 -8.65
C GLU A 281 2.43 10.56 -8.90
N PRO A 282 1.67 10.00 -9.87
CA PRO A 282 1.76 8.57 -10.16
C PRO A 282 3.15 8.20 -10.66
N THR A 283 3.71 7.11 -10.13
CA THR A 283 5.04 6.64 -10.52
C THR A 283 4.98 5.95 -11.89
N SER A 284 3.85 5.29 -12.16
CA SER A 284 3.62 4.55 -13.40
C SER A 284 3.72 5.44 -14.64
N LYS A 285 4.70 5.15 -15.50
CA LYS A 285 4.86 5.82 -16.81
C LYS A 285 4.01 5.19 -17.91
N THR A 286 3.39 4.04 -17.62
CA THR A 286 2.57 3.30 -18.57
C THR A 286 1.11 3.43 -18.19
N ASN A 287 0.29 3.96 -19.09
CA ASN A 287 -1.14 3.97 -18.90
C ASN A 287 -1.70 2.53 -19.01
N PRO A 288 -2.24 1.94 -17.94
CA PRO A 288 -2.78 0.59 -17.99
C PRO A 288 -4.19 0.55 -18.59
N PHE A 289 -4.78 1.72 -18.88
CA PHE A 289 -6.15 1.84 -19.33
C PHE A 289 -6.26 2.14 -20.82
N SER A 290 -7.14 1.41 -21.51
CA SER A 290 -7.40 1.59 -22.95
C SER A 290 -8.25 2.82 -23.27
N ASP A 291 -9.02 3.31 -22.30
CA ASP A 291 -9.99 4.40 -22.44
C ASP A 291 -9.60 5.70 -21.70
N VAL A 292 -8.39 5.77 -21.15
CA VAL A 292 -7.84 6.99 -20.51
C VAL A 292 -6.77 7.58 -21.42
N LYS A 293 -6.77 8.90 -21.59
CA LYS A 293 -5.77 9.65 -22.37
C LYS A 293 -4.94 10.53 -21.46
N THR A 294 -3.69 10.81 -21.83
CA THR A 294 -2.80 11.72 -21.09
C THR A 294 -3.36 13.14 -20.95
N SER A 295 -4.24 13.55 -21.88
CA SER A 295 -4.95 14.84 -21.84
C SER A 295 -6.14 14.87 -20.87
N ASP A 296 -6.58 13.73 -20.32
CA ASP A 296 -7.72 13.69 -19.43
C ASP A 296 -7.36 14.30 -18.07
N TYR A 297 -8.25 15.14 -17.53
CA TYR A 297 -8.01 15.82 -16.24
C TYR A 297 -7.79 14.83 -15.07
N PHE A 298 -8.30 13.61 -15.21
CA PHE A 298 -8.22 12.53 -14.23
C PHE A 298 -7.12 11.52 -14.55
N TYR A 299 -6.30 11.74 -15.60
CA TYR A 299 -5.24 10.81 -16.01
C TYR A 299 -4.38 10.41 -14.81
N LYS A 300 -3.85 11.40 -14.08
CA LYS A 300 -3.00 11.13 -12.92
C LYS A 300 -3.75 10.41 -11.79
N ALA A 301 -4.96 10.85 -11.47
CA ALA A 301 -5.78 10.20 -10.45
C ALA A 301 -6.10 8.74 -10.79
N ALA A 302 -6.35 8.42 -12.07
CA ALA A 302 -6.61 7.06 -12.52
C ALA A 302 -5.37 6.15 -12.37
N LEU A 303 -4.20 6.65 -12.76
CA LEU A 303 -2.94 5.94 -12.61
C LEU A 303 -2.62 5.71 -11.13
N TRP A 304 -2.72 6.74 -10.30
CA TRP A 304 -2.52 6.63 -8.84
C TRP A 304 -3.48 5.61 -8.22
N ALA A 305 -4.77 5.66 -8.59
CA ALA A 305 -5.76 4.74 -8.06
C ALA A 305 -5.50 3.28 -8.47
N LYS A 306 -4.89 3.05 -9.64
CA LYS A 306 -4.46 1.71 -10.06
C LYS A 306 -3.24 1.24 -9.28
N GLU A 307 -2.24 2.09 -9.15
CA GLU A 307 -0.97 1.83 -8.46
C GLU A 307 -1.21 1.47 -6.99
N ASN A 308 -2.13 2.18 -6.32
CA ASN A 308 -2.44 2.01 -4.90
C ASN A 308 -3.55 1.00 -4.61
N ASN A 309 -3.89 0.12 -5.58
CA ASN A 309 -4.95 -0.90 -5.44
C ASN A 309 -6.33 -0.35 -5.01
N ILE A 310 -6.61 0.92 -5.28
CA ILE A 310 -7.90 1.55 -4.97
C ILE A 310 -8.98 1.02 -5.91
N LEU A 311 -8.63 0.75 -7.18
CA LEU A 311 -9.55 0.14 -8.12
C LEU A 311 -9.71 -1.37 -7.86
N PRO A 312 -10.93 -1.91 -7.79
CA PRO A 312 -11.14 -3.33 -7.66
C PRO A 312 -10.65 -4.09 -8.89
N ASN A 313 -10.06 -5.25 -8.66
CA ASN A 313 -9.72 -6.18 -9.72
C ASN A 313 -11.02 -6.86 -10.18
N THR A 314 -11.54 -6.51 -11.36
CA THR A 314 -12.85 -7.00 -11.81
C THR A 314 -12.81 -8.42 -12.40
N GLY A 315 -11.75 -9.21 -12.13
CA GLY A 315 -11.60 -10.61 -12.58
C GLY A 315 -11.64 -10.81 -14.10
N SER A 316 -11.70 -9.71 -14.84
CA SER A 316 -11.75 -9.62 -16.28
C SER A 316 -10.44 -8.96 -16.68
N ASN A 317 -9.78 -9.44 -17.72
CA ASN A 317 -8.60 -8.81 -18.33
C ASN A 317 -8.94 -7.44 -18.97
N SER A 318 -9.93 -6.73 -18.42
CA SER A 318 -10.40 -5.44 -18.85
C SER A 318 -9.37 -4.38 -18.49
N THR A 319 -8.93 -3.65 -19.52
CA THR A 319 -8.14 -2.43 -19.38
C THR A 319 -9.04 -1.19 -19.39
N ALA A 320 -10.36 -1.31 -19.26
CA ALA A 320 -11.25 -0.16 -19.24
C ALA A 320 -11.37 0.43 -17.83
N PHE A 321 -11.05 1.73 -17.67
CA PHE A 321 -11.25 2.51 -16.46
C PHE A 321 -12.71 2.92 -16.25
N ASN A 322 -13.44 3.16 -17.34
CA ASN A 322 -14.84 3.62 -17.35
C ASN A 322 -15.08 4.88 -16.51
N GLY A 323 -14.12 5.82 -16.54
CA GLY A 323 -14.12 6.99 -15.66
C GLY A 323 -15.30 7.95 -15.84
N ASN A 324 -15.94 7.97 -17.00
CA ASN A 324 -17.09 8.84 -17.28
C ASN A 324 -18.44 8.24 -16.85
N ALA A 325 -18.47 6.97 -16.44
CA ALA A 325 -19.69 6.36 -15.92
C ALA A 325 -20.08 6.99 -14.58
N PRO A 326 -21.38 7.22 -14.32
CA PRO A 326 -21.88 7.56 -12.99
C PRO A 326 -21.41 6.53 -11.97
N CYS A 327 -20.85 7.00 -10.85
CA CYS A 327 -20.33 6.10 -9.83
C CYS A 327 -21.39 5.83 -8.76
N THR A 328 -21.59 4.55 -8.46
CA THR A 328 -22.52 4.13 -7.42
C THR A 328 -21.95 4.40 -6.02
N ARG A 329 -22.84 4.50 -5.05
CA ARG A 329 -22.49 4.80 -3.67
C ARG A 329 -21.64 3.71 -3.01
N GLY A 330 -21.91 2.44 -3.31
CA GLY A 330 -21.09 1.32 -2.85
C GLY A 330 -19.66 1.41 -3.36
N MET A 331 -19.49 1.71 -4.66
CA MET A 331 -18.15 1.86 -5.26
C MET A 331 -17.40 3.08 -4.75
N ALA A 332 -18.08 4.21 -4.56
CA ALA A 332 -17.48 5.40 -3.99
C ALA A 332 -16.91 5.14 -2.59
N VAL A 333 -17.67 4.45 -1.73
CA VAL A 333 -17.22 4.08 -0.38
C VAL A 333 -16.09 3.04 -0.41
N LEU A 334 -16.15 2.07 -1.34
CA LEU A 334 -15.05 1.14 -1.57
C LEU A 334 -13.74 1.89 -1.86
N TYR A 335 -13.74 2.87 -2.78
CA TYR A 335 -12.52 3.62 -3.10
C TYR A 335 -11.98 4.38 -1.89
N ILE A 336 -12.85 5.02 -1.10
CA ILE A 336 -12.46 5.78 0.08
C ILE A 336 -11.88 4.86 1.15
N TRP A 337 -12.50 3.72 1.40
CA TRP A 337 -12.03 2.72 2.36
C TRP A 337 -10.65 2.16 2.00
N ARG A 338 -10.44 1.86 0.71
CA ARG A 338 -9.15 1.38 0.21
C ARG A 338 -8.05 2.43 0.38
N ALA A 339 -8.34 3.68 0.05
CA ALA A 339 -7.42 4.79 0.28
C ALA A 339 -7.20 5.10 1.78
N ALA A 340 -8.15 4.75 2.65
CA ALA A 340 -8.00 4.88 4.09
C ALA A 340 -7.10 3.78 4.70
N GLY A 341 -6.79 2.71 3.96
CA GLY A 341 -5.94 1.62 4.45
C GLY A 341 -6.71 0.34 4.82
N PHE A 342 -7.92 0.14 4.29
CA PHE A 342 -8.67 -1.11 4.41
C PHE A 342 -9.05 -1.51 5.87
N TYR A 343 -9.25 -0.55 6.77
CA TYR A 343 -9.63 -0.85 8.16
C TYR A 343 -10.89 -1.72 8.25
N ALA A 344 -10.80 -2.83 8.95
CA ALA A 344 -11.96 -3.66 9.26
C ALA A 344 -12.87 -2.95 10.28
N ALA A 345 -14.18 -3.09 10.13
CA ALA A 345 -15.13 -2.72 11.18
C ALA A 345 -15.19 -3.83 12.24
N LYS A 346 -15.44 -3.46 13.49
CA LYS A 346 -15.69 -4.40 14.58
C LYS A 346 -17.02 -5.13 14.40
N ASN A 347 -18.03 -4.48 13.82
CA ASN A 347 -19.36 -5.06 13.61
C ASN A 347 -19.86 -4.85 12.18
N PRO A 348 -20.58 -5.83 11.60
CA PRO A 348 -21.26 -5.61 10.33
C PRO A 348 -22.37 -4.57 10.47
N SER A 349 -22.62 -3.83 9.40
CA SER A 349 -23.74 -2.90 9.30
C SER A 349 -25.07 -3.64 9.18
N ASN A 350 -26.16 -3.01 9.64
CA ASN A 350 -27.51 -3.59 9.63
C ASN A 350 -28.30 -3.29 8.35
N PHE A 351 -27.63 -2.96 7.24
CA PHE A 351 -28.30 -2.58 6.01
C PHE A 351 -28.84 -3.80 5.26
N THR A 352 -30.14 -3.83 5.00
CA THR A 352 -30.79 -4.98 4.35
C THR A 352 -30.49 -5.08 2.86
N ASP A 353 -29.98 -4.01 2.25
CA ASP A 353 -29.66 -3.90 0.83
C ASP A 353 -28.16 -4.01 0.53
N VAL A 354 -27.35 -4.43 1.51
CA VAL A 354 -25.93 -4.73 1.33
C VAL A 354 -25.70 -6.20 1.65
N ALA A 355 -25.63 -7.04 0.63
CA ALA A 355 -25.31 -8.45 0.83
C ALA A 355 -23.84 -8.61 1.23
N ALA A 356 -23.56 -9.44 2.24
CA ALA A 356 -22.20 -9.68 2.76
C ALA A 356 -21.20 -10.20 1.70
N THR A 357 -21.70 -10.77 0.60
CA THR A 357 -20.89 -11.26 -0.54
C THR A 357 -20.51 -10.17 -1.53
N THR A 358 -21.01 -8.94 -1.37
CA THR A 358 -20.64 -7.83 -2.25
C THR A 358 -19.26 -7.29 -1.92
N LEU A 359 -18.51 -6.90 -2.95
CA LEU A 359 -17.14 -6.41 -2.81
C LEU A 359 -17.01 -5.18 -1.90
N TYR A 360 -18.05 -4.36 -1.82
CA TYR A 360 -18.07 -3.15 -1.01
C TYR A 360 -18.64 -3.35 0.40
N ALA A 361 -19.14 -4.54 0.76
CA ALA A 361 -19.71 -4.77 2.10
C ALA A 361 -18.74 -4.40 3.25
N PRO A 362 -17.46 -4.83 3.23
CA PRO A 362 -16.51 -4.44 4.28
C PRO A 362 -16.28 -2.93 4.34
N ALA A 363 -16.29 -2.27 3.18
CA ALA A 363 -16.14 -0.82 3.11
C ALA A 363 -17.35 -0.08 3.69
N VAL A 364 -18.56 -0.62 3.50
CA VAL A 364 -19.79 -0.08 4.08
C VAL A 364 -19.78 -0.22 5.59
N ASP A 365 -19.40 -1.38 6.11
CA ASP A 365 -19.31 -1.64 7.55
C ASP A 365 -18.34 -0.65 8.20
N TRP A 366 -17.14 -0.50 7.62
CA TRP A 366 -16.16 0.49 8.08
C TRP A 366 -16.71 1.92 8.00
N ALA A 367 -17.33 2.29 6.89
CA ALA A 367 -17.81 3.65 6.69
C ALA A 367 -18.91 4.05 7.68
N VAL A 368 -19.70 3.09 8.18
CA VAL A 368 -20.67 3.32 9.25
C VAL A 368 -19.96 3.50 10.60
N GLU A 369 -19.08 2.57 10.95
CA GLU A 369 -18.36 2.58 12.22
C GLU A 369 -17.46 3.82 12.38
N ALA A 370 -16.74 4.19 11.32
CA ALA A 370 -15.91 5.39 11.26
C ALA A 370 -16.71 6.69 11.11
N GLY A 371 -18.05 6.62 11.04
CA GLY A 371 -18.91 7.79 10.91
C GLY A 371 -18.80 8.53 9.57
N VAL A 372 -18.26 7.89 8.54
CA VAL A 372 -18.21 8.42 7.16
C VAL A 372 -19.62 8.56 6.62
N THR A 373 -20.51 7.60 6.89
CA THR A 373 -21.91 7.66 6.49
C THR A 373 -22.86 6.87 7.39
N SER A 374 -24.12 7.30 7.45
CA SER A 374 -25.18 6.64 8.23
C SER A 374 -26.20 5.90 7.35
N GLY A 375 -25.92 5.73 6.05
CA GLY A 375 -26.91 5.24 5.08
C GLY A 375 -27.87 6.32 4.57
N THR A 376 -28.86 5.90 3.77
CA THR A 376 -29.97 6.73 3.30
C THR A 376 -31.21 6.60 4.18
N SER A 377 -31.28 5.53 4.97
CA SER A 377 -32.23 5.32 6.05
C SER A 377 -31.55 4.51 7.18
N ALA A 378 -32.25 4.26 8.29
CA ALA A 378 -31.74 3.42 9.37
C ALA A 378 -31.43 1.97 8.93
N SER A 379 -32.05 1.46 7.86
CA SER A 379 -31.89 0.08 7.38
C SER A 379 -31.49 -0.02 5.91
N THR A 380 -31.19 1.09 5.25
CA THR A 380 -30.89 1.15 3.81
C THR A 380 -29.63 1.96 3.54
N PHE A 381 -28.69 1.38 2.78
CA PHE A 381 -27.47 2.06 2.33
C PHE A 381 -27.61 2.65 0.92
N SER A 382 -28.43 2.06 0.07
CA SER A 382 -28.64 2.38 -1.35
C SER A 382 -27.37 2.25 -2.21
N PRO A 383 -26.69 1.07 -2.22
CA PRO A 383 -25.37 0.93 -2.84
C PRO A 383 -25.35 1.18 -4.34
N ASP A 384 -26.44 0.88 -5.05
CA ASP A 384 -26.54 1.03 -6.51
C ASP A 384 -26.99 2.43 -6.96
N THR A 385 -27.36 3.29 -6.00
CA THR A 385 -27.67 4.68 -6.32
C THR A 385 -26.40 5.46 -6.60
N THR A 386 -26.46 6.39 -7.57
CA THR A 386 -25.32 7.22 -7.91
C THR A 386 -25.08 8.30 -6.86
N CYS A 387 -23.83 8.59 -6.54
CA CYS A 387 -23.48 9.66 -5.61
C CYS A 387 -23.49 11.03 -6.27
N THR A 388 -24.03 12.01 -5.55
CA THR A 388 -23.92 13.43 -5.89
C THR A 388 -22.58 14.02 -5.44
N ARG A 389 -22.20 15.16 -6.02
CA ARG A 389 -21.01 15.93 -5.63
C ARG A 389 -20.98 16.21 -4.13
N ALA A 390 -22.09 16.69 -3.54
CA ALA A 390 -22.17 16.99 -2.11
C ALA A 390 -21.92 15.76 -1.21
N GLN A 391 -22.46 14.60 -1.59
CA GLN A 391 -22.26 13.36 -0.83
C GLN A 391 -20.79 12.94 -0.82
N ILE A 392 -20.11 13.00 -1.97
CA ILE A 392 -18.71 12.58 -2.07
C ILE A 392 -17.80 13.47 -1.24
N VAL A 393 -17.96 14.79 -1.31
CA VAL A 393 -17.12 15.67 -0.47
C VAL A 393 -17.39 15.46 1.00
N THR A 394 -18.63 15.14 1.37
CA THR A 394 -18.99 14.85 2.76
C THR A 394 -18.36 13.56 3.25
N PHE A 395 -18.29 12.50 2.43
CA PHE A 395 -17.58 11.28 2.80
C PHE A 395 -16.08 11.54 2.96
N LEU A 396 -15.46 12.23 2.01
CA LEU A 396 -14.03 12.58 2.07
C LEU A 396 -13.71 13.45 3.29
N TYR A 397 -14.54 14.45 3.57
CA TYR A 397 -14.40 15.30 4.76
C TYR A 397 -14.45 14.45 6.03
N ARG A 398 -15.45 13.58 6.17
CA ARG A 398 -15.57 12.74 7.36
C ARG A 398 -14.44 11.72 7.51
N ALA A 399 -13.92 11.21 6.40
CA ALA A 399 -12.84 10.23 6.40
C ALA A 399 -11.45 10.84 6.66
N PHE A 400 -11.18 12.07 6.19
CA PHE A 400 -9.80 12.59 6.10
C PHE A 400 -9.58 13.99 6.71
N SER A 401 -10.62 14.65 7.23
CA SER A 401 -10.45 15.99 7.85
C SER A 401 -10.30 15.96 9.37
N LYS A 402 -10.59 14.81 9.99
CA LYS A 402 -10.66 14.65 11.44
C LYS A 402 -9.40 14.03 12.00
#